data_AF-A0A412IYH2-F1
#
_entry.id   AF-A0A412IYH2-F1
#
_cell.length_a   1.000
_cell.length_b   1.000
_cell.length_c   1.000
_cell.angle_alpha   90.00
_cell.angle_beta   90.00
_cell.angle_gamma   90.00
#
_symmetry.space_group_name_H-M   'P 1'
#
loop_
_entity.id
_entity.type
_entity.pdbx_description
1 polymer ?
#
loop_
_entity_poly.entity_id
_entity_poly.type
_entity_poly.pdbx_seq_one_letter_code
_entity_poly.pdbx_strand_id
1 'polypeptide(L)' 'MVGTRSACFMPFSSLGLILMDEEHDSSYKQDNTPRYHTRDIVLFRAAYHKCKVILASATPS' A
#
# COMPACT_ATOMS: atom_id res chain seq x y z
N MET A 1 5.40 -9.24 -7.08
CA MET A 1 4.22 -8.83 -7.88
C MET A 1 4.25 -7.33 -7.97
N VAL A 2 3.99 -6.78 -9.15
CA VAL A 2 3.98 -5.33 -9.41
C VAL A 2 2.58 -4.99 -9.91
N GLY A 3 1.91 -4.05 -9.26
CA GLY A 3 0.56 -3.64 -9.61
C GLY A 3 0.22 -2.32 -8.94
N THR A 4 -0.82 -1.67 -9.43
CA THR A 4 -1.29 -0.37 -8.93
C THR A 4 -2.09 -0.57 -7.63
N ARG A 5 -3.01 0.34 -7.29
CA ARG A 5 -3.71 0.42 -6.00
C ARG A 5 -4.46 -0.85 -5.59
N SER A 6 -4.96 -1.65 -6.53
CA SER A 6 -5.71 -2.88 -6.23
C SER A 6 -4.84 -4.07 -5.84
N ALA A 7 -3.53 -4.01 -6.13
CA ALA A 7 -2.58 -5.06 -5.77
C ALA A 7 -2.47 -5.26 -4.25
N CYS A 8 -2.80 -4.24 -3.46
CA CYS A 8 -2.81 -4.33 -2.00
C CYS A 8 -3.80 -5.36 -1.44
N PHE A 9 -4.75 -5.87 -2.24
CA PHE A 9 -5.73 -6.89 -1.83
C PHE A 9 -5.34 -8.31 -2.22
N MET A 10 -4.27 -8.52 -2.98
CA MET A 10 -3.96 -9.86 -3.45
C MET A 10 -3.61 -10.80 -2.27
N PRO A 11 -4.10 -12.05 -2.26
CA PRO A 11 -3.80 -12.99 -1.20
C PRO A 11 -2.33 -13.40 -1.26
N PHE A 12 -1.64 -13.36 -0.11
CA PHE A 12 -0.26 -13.81 0.03
C PHE A 12 -0.13 -14.67 1.29
N SER A 13 0.48 -15.84 1.15
CA SER A 13 0.73 -16.78 2.26
C SER A 13 1.92 -16.34 3.12
N SER A 14 2.94 -15.74 2.50
CA SER A 14 4.14 -15.23 3.15
C SER A 14 4.55 -13.93 2.48
N LEU A 15 4.07 -12.80 3.03
CA LEU A 15 4.42 -11.47 2.55
C LEU A 15 5.65 -11.01 3.35
N GLY A 16 6.80 -10.84 2.68
CA GLY A 16 8.06 -10.46 3.34
C GLY A 16 8.40 -8.97 3.22
N LEU A 17 7.97 -8.34 2.12
CA LEU A 17 8.25 -6.93 1.82
C LEU A 17 7.09 -6.35 1.02
N ILE A 18 6.66 -5.15 1.39
CA ILE A 18 5.79 -4.30 0.59
C ILE A 18 6.60 -3.05 0.21
N LEU A 19 6.65 -2.73 -1.08
CA LEU A 19 7.27 -1.51 -1.59
C LEU A 19 6.19 -0.68 -2.28
N MET A 20 6.01 0.54 -1.82
CA MET A 20 5.07 1.51 -2.38
C MET A 20 5.89 2.66 -2.95
N ASP A 21 5.74 2.91 -4.24
CA ASP A 21 6.30 4.06 -4.92
C ASP A 21 5.21 5.14 -5.04
N GLU A 22 5.59 6.41 -5.00
CA GLU A 22 4.70 7.59 -5.04
C GLU A 22 3.68 7.68 -3.86
N GLU A 23 4.14 7.69 -2.61
CA GLU A 23 3.27 7.88 -1.42
C GLU A 23 2.45 9.20 -1.47
N HIS A 24 2.93 10.17 -2.23
CA HIS A 24 2.39 11.54 -2.27
C HIS A 24 1.15 11.77 -3.08
N ASP A 25 0.82 10.82 -3.95
CA ASP A 25 -0.22 11.09 -4.90
C ASP A 25 -1.57 11.09 -4.18
N SER A 26 -2.19 12.27 -4.11
CA SER A 26 -3.57 12.47 -3.68
C SER A 26 -4.57 11.55 -4.42
N SER A 27 -4.16 10.91 -5.52
CA SER A 27 -4.82 9.78 -6.19
C SER A 27 -5.02 8.52 -5.33
N TYR A 28 -4.40 8.44 -4.14
CA TYR A 28 -4.63 7.36 -3.18
C TYR A 28 -5.86 7.55 -2.29
N LYS A 29 -6.52 8.71 -2.34
CA LYS A 29 -7.90 8.85 -1.86
C LYS A 29 -8.85 8.41 -2.98
N GLN A 30 -9.37 7.20 -2.85
CA GLN A 30 -10.54 6.81 -3.64
C GLN A 30 -11.73 7.62 -3.13
N ASP A 31 -12.17 8.65 -3.89
CA ASP A 31 -13.35 9.47 -3.52
C ASP A 31 -14.68 8.71 -3.71
N ASN A 32 -14.66 7.64 -4.51
CA ASN A 32 -15.78 6.74 -4.76
C ASN A 32 -15.77 5.54 -3.81
N THR A 33 -16.95 5.11 -3.36
CA THR A 33 -17.10 3.98 -2.43
C THR A 33 -16.65 2.66 -3.07
N PRO A 34 -15.89 1.78 -2.37
CA PRO A 34 -15.34 1.94 -1.03
C PRO A 34 -14.15 2.90 -1.00
N ARG A 35 -14.20 3.85 -0.06
CA ARG A 35 -13.11 4.81 0.17
C ARG A 35 -12.03 4.13 1.01
N TYR A 36 -10.82 4.04 0.50
CA TYR A 36 -9.69 3.51 1.25
C TYR A 36 -8.42 4.28 0.90
N HIS A 37 -7.55 4.43 1.90
CA HIS A 37 -6.18 4.87 1.69
C HIS A 37 -5.30 3.64 1.56
N THR A 38 -4.64 3.46 0.42
CA THR A 38 -3.84 2.23 0.21
C THR A 38 -2.68 2.14 1.19
N ARG A 39 -2.12 3.28 1.63
CA ARG A 39 -1.12 3.31 2.71
C ARG A 39 -1.60 2.61 3.98
N ASP A 40 -2.81 2.90 4.43
CA ASP A 40 -3.34 2.32 5.68
C ASP A 40 -3.55 0.80 5.53
N ILE A 41 -4.01 0.36 4.36
CA ILE A 41 -4.14 -1.07 4.04
C ILE A 41 -2.77 -1.75 4.04
N VAL A 42 -1.77 -1.13 3.43
CA VAL A 42 -0.40 -1.67 3.35
C VAL A 42 0.22 -1.77 4.74
N LEU A 43 0.09 -0.74 5.57
CA LEU A 43 0.58 -0.74 6.95
C LEU A 43 -0.13 -1.81 7.79
N PHE A 44 -1.45 -1.93 7.67
CA PHE A 44 -2.22 -2.97 8.35
C PHE A 44 -1.77 -4.38 7.92
N ARG A 45 -1.63 -4.61 6.61
CA ARG A 45 -1.17 -5.90 6.07
C ARG A 45 0.25 -6.22 6.50
N ALA A 46 1.12 -5.22 6.56
CA ALA A 46 2.47 -5.42 7.03
C ALA A 46 2.54 -5.79 8.49
N ALA A 47 1.74 -5.15 9.35
CA ALA A 47 1.60 -5.53 10.75
C ALA A 47 1.07 -6.96 10.90
N TYR A 48 0.03 -7.32 10.11
CA TYR A 48 -0.56 -8.65 10.12
C TYR A 48 0.42 -9.75 9.66
N HIS A 49 1.15 -9.51 8.58
CA HIS A 49 2.11 -10.47 8.01
C HIS A 49 3.53 -10.35 8.62
N LYS A 50 3.76 -9.43 9.55
CA LYS A 50 5.10 -9.06 10.09
C LYS A 50 6.12 -8.79 8.99
N CYS A 51 5.71 -8.08 7.95
CA CYS A 51 6.53 -7.78 6.79
C CYS A 51 7.11 -6.36 6.88
N LYS A 52 8.21 -6.12 6.17
CA LYS A 52 8.77 -4.76 6.08
C LYS A 52 7.98 -3.95 5.05
N VAL A 53 7.87 -2.64 5.28
CA VAL A 53 7.27 -1.68 4.33
C VAL A 53 8.33 -0.65 3.96
N ILE A 54 8.47 -0.39 2.67
CA ILE A 54 9.27 0.71 2.14
C ILE A 54 8.32 1.63 1.39
N LEU A 55 8.26 2.89 1.83
CA LEU A 55 7.54 3.96 1.16
C LEU A 55 8.59 4.81 0.43
N ALA A 56 8.62 4.73 -0.89
CA ALA A 56 9.44 5.58 -1.74
C ALA A 56 8.58 6.76 -2.21
N SER A 57 9.11 7.97 -2.06
CA SER A 57 8.48 9.20 -2.50
C SER A 57 9.54 10.24 -2.85
N ALA A 58 9.32 10.97 -3.94
CA ALA A 58 10.16 12.11 -4.32
C ALA A 58 9.89 13.36 -3.46
N THR A 59 8.75 13.45 -2.75
CA THR A 59 8.31 14.69 -2.07
C THR A 59 7.67 14.45 -0.69
N PRO A 60 8.30 13.83 0.32
CA PRO A 60 7.67 13.32 1.57
C PRO A 60 6.66 14.24 2.31
N SER A 61 5.62 13.66 2.94
CA SER A 61 4.38 14.30 3.46
C SER A 61 4.27 14.21 4.97
#